data_AF-A0A9D0NUZ7-F1
#
_entry.id   AF-A0A9D0NUZ7-F1
#
_cell.length_a   1.000
_cell.length_b   1.000
_cell.length_c   1.000
_cell.angle_alpha   90.00
_cell.angle_beta   90.00
_cell.angle_gamma   90.00
#
_symmetry.space_group_name_H-M   'P 1'
#
loop_
_entity.id
_entity.type
_entity.pdbx_description
1 polymer ?
#
loop_
_entity_poly.entity_id
_entity_poly.type
_entity_poly.pdbx_seq_one_letter_code
_entity_poly.pdbx_strand_id
1 'polypeptide(L)'
;MDQGTLSMISAVGGVVAAFGGLFAALAAFRSAGIAKNAADRAQEVERRSLIRDVTASAQAVIAESLRVDDLSNNLKREYKDLSIFSGGVGGSREKVHVDAVEEKQRGVMSLQQEALSTLENGEALRGMSEETLSGLLAKYEGYLIQIRRVKEKLLLELGSVEKQNYLFREKAIKGSP
;
A
#
# COMPACT_ATOMS: atom_id res chain seq x y z
N MET A 1 11.99 27.21 -73.65
CA MET A 1 11.67 27.65 -72.28
C MET A 1 12.71 28.65 -71.88
N ASP A 2 12.33 29.92 -71.75
CA ASP A 2 13.27 31.00 -71.44
C ASP A 2 13.82 30.88 -70.02
N GLN A 3 15.11 31.17 -69.88
CA GLN A 3 15.85 31.21 -68.61
C GLN A 3 15.17 32.12 -67.57
N GLY A 4 14.43 33.15 -68.03
CA GLY A 4 13.66 34.06 -67.18
C GLY A 4 12.42 33.43 -66.53
N THR A 5 11.76 32.47 -67.20
CA THR A 5 10.55 31.81 -66.65
C THR A 5 10.92 30.83 -65.54
N LEU A 6 12.04 30.11 -65.69
CA LEU A 6 12.58 29.20 -64.67
C LEU A 6 13.06 29.96 -63.41
N SER A 7 13.66 31.14 -63.57
CA SER A 7 14.09 31.98 -62.45
C SER A 7 12.93 32.59 -61.68
N MET A 8 11.82 32.94 -62.35
CA MET A 8 10.63 33.48 -61.69
C MET A 8 9.86 32.39 -60.92
N ILE A 9 9.75 31.18 -61.47
CA ILE A 9 9.09 30.05 -60.79
C ILE A 9 9.89 29.60 -59.55
N SER A 10 11.23 29.59 -59.61
CA SER A 10 12.05 29.25 -58.44
C SER A 10 12.05 30.33 -57.37
N ALA A 11 12.01 31.62 -57.76
CA ALA A 11 11.87 32.73 -56.82
C ALA A 11 10.51 32.71 -56.08
N VAL A 12 9.41 32.47 -56.80
CA VAL A 12 8.07 32.34 -56.20
C VAL A 12 7.98 31.07 -55.33
N GLY A 13 8.56 29.96 -55.78
CA GLY A 13 8.65 28.72 -55.01
C GLY A 13 9.45 28.88 -53.71
N GLY A 14 10.57 29.62 -53.75
CA GLY A 14 11.40 29.91 -52.57
C GLY A 14 10.68 30.77 -51.53
N VAL A 15 9.88 31.75 -51.96
CA VAL A 15 9.08 32.60 -51.06
C VAL A 15 7.96 31.78 -50.40
N VAL A 16 7.21 30.98 -51.15
CA VAL A 16 6.15 30.11 -50.60
C VAL A 16 6.72 29.07 -49.64
N ALA A 17 7.87 28.48 -49.96
CA ALA A 17 8.56 27.54 -49.07
C ALA A 17 9.07 28.21 -47.78
N ALA A 18 9.58 29.43 -47.85
CA ALA A 18 10.01 30.19 -46.67
C ALA A 18 8.84 30.55 -45.75
N PHE A 19 7.70 30.99 -46.31
CA PHE A 19 6.48 31.24 -45.53
C PHE A 19 5.92 29.94 -44.95
N GLY A 20 5.84 28.86 -45.74
CA GLY A 20 5.42 27.54 -45.26
C GLY A 20 6.31 27.01 -44.12
N GLY A 21 7.63 27.19 -44.23
CA GLY A 21 8.60 26.85 -43.19
C GLY A 21 8.44 27.67 -41.92
N LEU A 22 8.14 28.97 -42.02
CA LEU A 22 7.87 29.84 -40.88
C LEU A 22 6.60 29.42 -40.13
N PHE A 23 5.52 29.12 -40.85
CA PHE A 23 4.27 28.63 -40.24
C PHE A 23 4.44 27.24 -39.60
N ALA A 24 5.20 26.34 -40.25
CA ALA A 24 5.53 25.04 -39.68
C ALA A 24 6.38 25.17 -38.40
N ALA A 25 7.37 26.06 -38.38
CA ALA A 25 8.19 26.33 -37.20
C ALA A 25 7.35 26.93 -36.05
N LEU A 26 6.45 27.86 -36.33
CA LEU A 26 5.51 28.44 -35.36
C LEU A 26 4.53 27.38 -34.81
N ALA A 27 4.00 26.52 -35.67
CA ALA A 27 3.14 25.41 -35.26
C ALA A 27 3.90 24.39 -34.40
N ALA A 28 5.13 24.05 -34.77
CA ALA A 28 6.00 23.17 -33.99
C ALA A 28 6.36 23.77 -32.62
N PHE A 29 6.63 25.08 -32.55
CA PHE A 29 6.93 25.76 -31.27
C PHE A 29 5.71 25.81 -30.35
N ARG A 30 4.52 26.09 -30.89
CA ARG A 30 3.25 26.01 -30.15
C ARG A 30 2.95 24.57 -29.72
N SER A 31 3.19 23.60 -30.58
CA SER A 31 3.00 22.17 -30.28
C SER A 31 3.98 21.70 -29.20
N ALA A 32 5.23 22.14 -29.22
CA ALA A 32 6.22 21.85 -28.19
C ALA A 32 5.83 22.48 -26.84
N GLY A 33 5.32 23.72 -26.85
CA GLY A 33 4.78 24.36 -25.65
C GLY A 33 3.55 23.64 -25.07
N ILE A 34 2.63 23.19 -25.92
CA ILE A 34 1.47 22.39 -25.51
C ILE A 34 1.90 21.03 -24.98
N ALA A 35 2.84 20.36 -25.66
CA ALA A 35 3.38 19.07 -25.23
C ALA A 35 4.11 19.18 -23.88
N LYS A 36 4.88 20.25 -23.66
CA LYS A 36 5.51 20.53 -22.37
C LYS A 36 4.47 20.75 -21.28
N ASN A 37 3.49 21.62 -21.51
CA ASN A 37 2.43 21.87 -20.54
C ASN A 37 1.59 20.61 -20.25
N ALA A 38 1.39 19.75 -21.25
CA ALA A 38 0.73 18.47 -21.09
C ALA A 38 1.58 17.49 -20.27
N ALA A 39 2.89 17.44 -20.49
CA ALA A 39 3.83 16.63 -19.71
C ALA A 39 3.89 17.11 -18.25
N ASP A 40 4.02 18.41 -18.00
CA ASP A 40 4.07 18.99 -16.66
C ASP A 40 2.76 18.67 -15.88
N ARG A 41 1.60 18.77 -16.55
CA ARG A 41 0.31 18.39 -15.96
C ARG A 41 0.18 16.89 -15.72
N ALA A 42 0.66 16.06 -16.65
CA ALA A 42 0.64 14.61 -16.49
C ALA A 42 1.47 14.18 -15.28
N GLN A 43 2.66 14.76 -15.12
CA GLN A 43 3.54 14.51 -13.98
C GLN A 43 2.88 14.94 -12.66
N GLU A 44 2.22 16.10 -12.62
CA GLU A 44 1.50 16.53 -11.42
C GLU A 44 0.34 15.57 -11.05
N VAL A 45 -0.39 15.07 -12.05
CA VAL A 45 -1.47 14.10 -11.84
C VAL A 45 -0.93 12.76 -11.35
N GLU A 46 0.14 12.24 -11.97
CA GLU A 46 0.80 11.00 -11.57
C GLU A 46 1.29 11.09 -10.12
N ARG A 47 1.96 12.19 -9.77
CA ARG A 47 2.42 12.45 -8.40
C ARG A 47 1.26 12.50 -7.40
N ARG A 48 0.16 13.16 -7.73
CA ARG A 48 -1.05 13.18 -6.88
C ARG A 48 -1.63 11.77 -6.71
N SER A 49 -1.62 10.96 -7.77
CA SER A 49 -2.03 9.56 -7.69
C SER A 49 -1.13 8.78 -6.74
N LEU A 50 0.19 8.88 -6.88
CA LEU A 50 1.13 8.20 -6.01
C LEU A 50 0.95 8.56 -4.53
N ILE A 51 0.77 9.85 -4.21
CA ILE A 51 0.49 10.28 -2.82
C ILE A 51 -0.80 9.63 -2.30
N ARG A 52 -1.85 9.58 -3.12
CA ARG A 52 -3.12 8.93 -2.75
C ARG A 52 -2.92 7.44 -2.52
N ASP A 53 -2.16 6.77 -3.39
CA ASP A 53 -1.96 5.32 -3.33
C ASP A 53 -1.08 4.95 -2.11
N VAL A 54 -0.04 5.74 -1.79
CA VAL A 54 0.74 5.64 -0.54
C VAL A 54 -0.16 5.79 0.68
N THR A 55 -1.01 6.83 0.70
CA THR A 55 -1.93 7.10 1.80
C THR A 55 -2.92 5.95 1.99
N ALA A 56 -3.50 5.45 0.90
CA ALA A 56 -4.42 4.31 0.93
C ALA A 56 -3.73 3.04 1.44
N SER A 57 -2.48 2.78 1.01
CA SER A 57 -1.70 1.62 1.46
C SER A 57 -1.35 1.71 2.95
N ALA A 58 -0.95 2.89 3.45
CA ALA A 58 -0.71 3.13 4.87
C ALA A 58 -1.99 2.95 5.71
N GLN A 59 -3.14 3.44 5.24
CA GLN A 59 -4.43 3.21 5.88
C GLN A 59 -4.81 1.72 5.91
N ALA A 60 -4.54 0.99 4.83
CA ALA A 60 -4.77 -0.45 4.77
C ALA A 60 -3.90 -1.22 5.77
N VAL A 61 -2.63 -0.83 5.95
CA VAL A 61 -1.74 -1.36 7.00
C VAL A 61 -2.37 -1.16 8.37
N ILE A 62 -2.84 0.05 8.69
CA ILE A 62 -3.46 0.35 9.99
C ILE A 62 -4.71 -0.50 10.21
N ALA A 63 -5.62 -0.53 9.24
CA ALA A 63 -6.87 -1.26 9.35
C ALA A 63 -6.63 -2.78 9.53
N GLU A 64 -5.65 -3.34 8.82
CA GLU A 64 -5.33 -4.75 8.92
C GLU A 64 -4.62 -5.08 10.25
N SER A 65 -3.78 -4.17 10.76
CA SER A 65 -3.16 -4.30 12.09
C SER A 65 -4.20 -4.34 13.20
N LEU A 66 -5.25 -3.51 13.13
CA LEU A 66 -6.35 -3.55 14.11
C LEU A 66 -7.08 -4.91 14.10
N ARG A 67 -7.28 -5.50 12.93
CA ARG A 67 -7.87 -6.86 12.84
C ARG A 67 -6.98 -7.92 13.48
N VAL A 68 -5.66 -7.78 13.34
CA VAL A 68 -4.70 -8.66 14.03
C VAL A 68 -4.75 -8.45 15.54
N ASP A 69 -4.91 -7.22 16.02
CA ASP A 69 -5.09 -6.90 17.44
C ASP A 69 -6.30 -7.63 18.04
N ASP A 70 -7.46 -7.49 17.38
CA ASP A 70 -8.71 -8.15 17.78
C ASP A 70 -8.56 -9.68 17.82
N LEU A 71 -7.97 -10.27 16.77
CA LEU A 71 -7.71 -11.71 16.70
C LEU A 71 -6.73 -12.17 17.79
N SER A 72 -5.69 -11.39 18.06
CA SER A 72 -4.72 -11.69 19.12
C SER A 72 -5.40 -11.69 20.49
N ASN A 73 -6.26 -10.71 20.74
CA ASN A 73 -7.02 -10.62 21.99
C ASN A 73 -8.01 -11.78 22.14
N ASN A 74 -8.69 -12.19 21.06
CA ASN A 74 -9.56 -13.37 21.08
C ASN A 74 -8.77 -14.66 21.33
N LEU A 75 -7.65 -14.86 20.64
CA LEU A 75 -6.81 -16.05 20.82
C LEU A 75 -6.23 -16.16 22.24
N LYS A 76 -5.82 -15.04 22.85
CA LYS A 76 -5.38 -15.02 24.26
C LYS A 76 -6.51 -15.47 25.21
N ARG A 77 -7.76 -15.08 24.94
CA ARG A 77 -8.92 -15.56 25.73
C ARG A 77 -9.15 -17.05 25.54
N GLU A 78 -9.09 -17.54 24.30
CA GLU A 78 -9.26 -18.97 24.02
C GLU A 78 -8.16 -19.82 24.68
N TYR A 79 -6.92 -19.34 24.75
CA TYR A 79 -5.86 -20.01 25.50
C TYR A 79 -6.13 -20.07 27.01
N LYS A 80 -6.65 -18.98 27.57
CA LYS A 80 -7.06 -18.94 28.97
C LYS A 80 -8.19 -19.93 29.25
N ASP A 81 -9.19 -19.98 28.38
CA ASP A 81 -10.29 -20.94 28.47
C ASP A 81 -9.78 -22.39 28.37
N LEU A 82 -8.83 -22.65 27.47
CA LEU A 82 -8.21 -23.97 27.34
C LEU A 82 -7.49 -24.38 28.61
N SER A 83 -6.77 -23.45 29.22
CA SER A 83 -6.12 -23.63 30.51
C SER A 83 -7.14 -23.99 31.61
N ILE A 84 -8.30 -23.34 31.63
CA ILE A 84 -9.39 -23.63 32.56
C ILE A 84 -9.95 -25.04 32.36
N PHE A 85 -10.38 -25.39 31.14
CA PHE A 85 -11.05 -26.68 30.89
C PHE A 85 -10.10 -27.88 30.89
N SER A 86 -8.80 -27.67 30.67
CA SER A 86 -7.78 -28.72 30.79
C SER A 86 -7.20 -28.87 32.21
N GLY A 87 -7.62 -28.02 33.16
CA GLY A 87 -7.10 -28.02 34.54
C GLY A 87 -5.67 -27.47 34.67
N GLY A 88 -5.19 -26.73 33.66
CA GLY A 88 -3.84 -26.18 33.57
C GLY A 88 -3.69 -24.70 33.95
N VAL A 89 -4.71 -24.10 34.58
CA VAL A 89 -4.79 -22.65 34.90
C VAL A 89 -3.52 -22.13 35.53
N GLY A 90 -2.93 -21.07 34.94
CA GLY A 90 -1.71 -20.44 35.45
C GLY A 90 -0.44 -21.25 35.23
N GLY A 91 -0.50 -22.32 34.44
CA GLY A 91 0.65 -23.14 34.07
C GLY A 91 1.58 -22.43 33.08
N SER A 92 2.84 -22.89 33.05
CA SER A 92 3.88 -22.38 32.13
C SER A 92 3.43 -22.40 30.65
N ARG A 93 2.61 -23.39 30.26
CA ARG A 93 2.11 -23.53 28.87
C ARG A 93 1.16 -22.41 28.45
N GLU A 94 0.22 -22.01 29.31
CA GLU A 94 -0.71 -20.90 29.01
C GLU A 94 0.09 -19.62 28.75
N LYS A 95 1.03 -19.33 29.65
CA LYS A 95 1.89 -18.16 29.54
C LYS A 95 2.71 -18.16 28.25
N VAL A 96 3.34 -19.29 27.90
CA VAL A 96 4.12 -19.42 26.65
C VAL A 96 3.27 -19.11 25.42
N HIS A 97 2.02 -19.61 25.37
CA HIS A 97 1.13 -19.35 24.25
C HIS A 97 0.69 -17.88 24.18
N VAL A 98 0.32 -17.29 25.32
CA VAL A 98 -0.05 -15.87 25.41
C VAL A 98 1.12 -14.97 25.01
N ASP A 99 2.32 -15.21 25.55
CA ASP A 99 3.53 -14.44 25.25
C ASP A 99 3.87 -14.50 23.74
N ALA A 100 3.71 -15.67 23.11
CA ALA A 100 3.93 -15.84 21.67
C ALA A 100 2.91 -15.07 20.82
N VAL A 101 1.65 -14.95 21.27
CA VAL A 101 0.64 -14.12 20.60
C VAL A 101 0.98 -12.63 20.77
N GLU A 102 1.40 -12.22 21.96
CA GLU A 102 1.82 -10.83 22.22
C GLU A 102 3.06 -10.42 21.43
N GLU A 103 4.00 -11.32 21.19
CA GLU A 103 5.16 -11.06 20.33
C GLU A 103 4.73 -10.79 18.88
N LYS A 104 3.84 -11.63 18.32
CA LYS A 104 3.26 -11.42 16.98
C LYS A 104 2.52 -10.09 16.90
N GLN A 105 1.72 -9.77 17.92
CA GLN A 105 0.97 -8.52 18.04
C GLN A 105 1.91 -7.30 18.06
N ARG A 106 2.95 -7.33 18.90
CA ARG A 106 3.97 -6.26 18.97
C ARG A 106 4.68 -6.04 17.64
N GLY A 107 5.02 -7.12 16.93
CA GLY A 107 5.63 -7.04 15.60
C GLY A 107 4.72 -6.37 14.55
N VAL A 108 3.39 -6.50 14.67
CA VAL A 108 2.43 -5.83 13.79
C VAL A 108 2.19 -4.37 14.21
N MET A 109 2.19 -4.09 15.52
CA MET A 109 2.04 -2.73 16.05
C MET A 109 3.19 -1.80 15.63
N SER A 110 4.42 -2.30 15.53
CA SER A 110 5.55 -1.48 15.05
C SER A 110 5.36 -1.04 13.60
N LEU A 111 4.87 -1.92 12.73
CA LEU A 111 4.54 -1.59 11.33
C LEU A 111 3.40 -0.57 11.25
N GLN A 112 2.39 -0.72 12.12
CA GLN A 112 1.28 0.22 12.23
C GLN A 112 1.76 1.62 12.65
N GLN A 113 2.64 1.72 13.66
CA GLN A 113 3.17 3.00 14.13
C GLN A 113 3.91 3.75 13.03
N GLU A 114 4.63 3.04 12.16
CA GLU A 114 5.31 3.68 11.03
C GLU A 114 4.34 4.13 9.92
N ALA A 115 3.27 3.40 9.67
CA ALA A 115 2.21 3.85 8.78
C ALA A 115 1.48 5.08 9.35
N LEU A 116 1.19 5.08 10.66
CA LEU A 116 0.57 6.22 11.36
C LEU A 116 1.43 7.48 11.27
N SER A 117 2.73 7.38 11.57
CA SER A 117 3.63 8.52 11.55
C SER A 117 3.72 9.17 10.17
N THR A 118 3.56 8.40 9.11
CA THR A 118 3.56 8.92 7.73
C THR A 118 2.25 9.61 7.36
N LEU A 119 1.12 9.11 7.85
CA LEU A 119 -0.17 9.78 7.67
C LEU A 119 -0.27 11.08 8.48
N GLU A 120 0.27 11.09 9.71
CA GLU A 120 0.36 12.28 10.55
C GLU A 120 1.22 13.37 9.89
N ASN A 121 2.29 12.95 9.19
CA ASN A 121 3.16 13.85 8.43
C ASN A 121 2.73 13.97 6.95
N GLY A 122 1.42 13.89 6.66
CA GLY A 122 0.90 13.88 5.29
C GLY A 122 1.28 15.10 4.42
N GLU A 123 1.60 16.25 5.04
CA GLU A 123 2.14 17.41 4.30
C GLU A 123 3.54 17.14 3.74
N ALA A 124 4.37 16.37 4.44
CA ALA A 124 5.72 16.00 4.00
C ALA A 124 5.68 15.14 2.72
N LEU A 125 4.63 14.32 2.53
CA LEU A 125 4.43 13.53 1.31
C LEU A 125 4.35 14.43 0.06
N ARG A 126 3.79 15.64 0.19
CA ARG A 126 3.69 16.62 -0.92
C ARG A 126 5.03 17.26 -1.27
N GLY A 127 6.08 17.05 -0.48
CA GLY A 127 7.45 17.51 -0.77
C GLY A 127 8.36 16.40 -1.30
N MET A 128 7.95 15.13 -1.24
CA MET A 128 8.79 13.99 -1.64
C MET A 128 8.91 13.82 -3.15
N SER A 129 10.02 13.22 -3.59
CA SER A 129 10.21 12.80 -4.98
C SER A 129 9.32 11.59 -5.32
N GLU A 130 8.99 11.41 -6.60
CA GLU A 130 8.21 10.26 -7.09
C GLU A 130 8.88 8.92 -6.76
N GLU A 131 10.22 8.85 -6.81
CA GLU A 131 10.99 7.67 -6.42
C GLU A 131 10.80 7.34 -4.92
N THR A 132 10.80 8.36 -4.06
CA THR A 132 10.58 8.18 -2.62
C THR A 132 9.15 7.74 -2.35
N LEU A 133 8.16 8.32 -3.03
CA LEU A 133 6.75 7.92 -2.93
C LEU A 133 6.54 6.48 -3.40
N SER A 134 7.19 6.09 -4.49
CA SER A 134 7.13 4.71 -5.01
C SER A 134 7.78 3.71 -4.04
N GLY A 135 8.90 4.09 -3.44
CA GLY A 135 9.56 3.29 -2.39
C GLY A 135 8.68 3.13 -1.14
N LEU A 136 7.99 4.19 -0.70
CA LEU A 136 7.03 4.13 0.39
C LEU A 136 5.83 3.24 0.06
N LEU A 137 5.29 3.34 -1.16
CA LEU A 137 4.19 2.49 -1.61
C LEU A 137 4.58 1.01 -1.54
N ALA A 138 5.70 0.64 -2.15
CA ALA A 138 6.20 -0.73 -2.13
C ALA A 138 6.47 -1.23 -0.70
N LYS A 139 6.95 -0.35 0.18
CA LYS A 139 7.17 -0.65 1.59
C LYS A 139 5.85 -0.97 2.31
N TYR A 140 4.81 -0.14 2.16
CA TYR A 140 3.51 -0.40 2.80
C TYR A 140 2.79 -1.62 2.22
N GLU A 141 2.92 -1.88 0.93
CA GLU A 141 2.44 -3.14 0.34
C GLU A 141 3.15 -4.35 0.95
N GLY A 142 4.48 -4.25 1.14
CA GLY A 142 5.27 -5.26 1.85
C GLY A 142 4.82 -5.46 3.29
N TYR A 143 4.49 -4.39 4.02
CA TYR A 143 3.95 -4.46 5.38
C TYR A 143 2.59 -5.16 5.40
N LEU A 144 1.71 -4.82 4.46
CA LEU A 144 0.39 -5.43 4.35
C LEU A 144 0.47 -6.94 4.11
N ILE A 145 1.43 -7.40 3.28
CA ILE A 145 1.69 -8.83 3.07
C ILE A 145 2.13 -9.50 4.38
N GLN A 146 3.04 -8.87 5.14
CA GLN A 146 3.50 -9.41 6.42
C GLN A 146 2.37 -9.51 7.45
N ILE A 147 1.56 -8.45 7.58
CA ILE A 147 0.42 -8.41 8.51
C ILE A 147 -0.61 -9.48 8.13
N ARG A 148 -0.96 -9.62 6.84
CA ARG A 148 -1.89 -10.66 6.37
C ARG A 148 -1.39 -12.07 6.69
N ARG A 149 -0.09 -12.33 6.56
CA ARG A 149 0.52 -13.61 6.93
C ARG A 149 0.40 -13.88 8.43
N VAL A 150 0.62 -12.87 9.27
CA VAL A 150 0.42 -12.99 10.73
C VAL A 150 -1.06 -13.28 11.04
N LYS A 151 -1.97 -12.54 10.40
CA LYS A 151 -3.42 -12.73 10.54
C LYS A 151 -3.85 -14.16 10.20
N GLU A 152 -3.39 -14.70 9.08
CA GLU A 152 -3.71 -16.07 8.65
C GLU A 152 -3.22 -17.10 9.67
N LYS A 153 -1.99 -16.94 10.18
CA LYS A 153 -1.46 -17.81 11.25
C LYS A 153 -2.32 -17.76 12.51
N LEU A 154 -2.72 -16.56 12.94
CA LEU A 154 -3.58 -16.39 14.12
C LEU A 154 -4.97 -17.01 13.91
N LEU A 155 -5.55 -16.89 12.72
CA LEU A 155 -6.85 -17.51 12.39
C LEU A 155 -6.78 -19.04 12.45
N LEU A 156 -5.73 -19.63 11.88
CA LEU A 156 -5.51 -21.09 11.93
C LEU A 156 -5.31 -21.58 13.36
N GLU A 157 -4.53 -20.83 14.15
CA GLU A 157 -4.28 -21.11 15.56
C GLU A 157 -5.57 -21.00 16.39
N LEU A 158 -6.36 -19.94 16.18
CA LEU A 158 -7.66 -19.74 16.81
C LEU A 158 -8.62 -20.89 16.55
N GLY A 159 -8.83 -21.28 15.28
CA GLY A 159 -9.72 -22.40 14.96
C GLY A 159 -9.27 -23.73 15.58
N SER A 160 -7.95 -23.93 15.74
CA SER A 160 -7.41 -25.09 16.44
C SER A 160 -7.71 -25.07 17.95
N VAL A 161 -7.52 -23.92 18.60
CA VAL A 161 -7.75 -23.77 20.04
C VAL A 161 -9.24 -23.81 20.38
N GLU A 162 -10.09 -23.15 19.60
CA GLU A 162 -11.55 -23.20 19.76
C GLU A 162 -12.08 -24.64 19.69
N LYS A 163 -11.55 -25.44 18.75
CA LYS A 163 -11.89 -26.86 18.63
C LYS A 163 -11.45 -27.66 19.86
N GLN A 164 -10.27 -27.39 20.40
CA GLN A 164 -9.81 -28.03 21.63
C GLN A 164 -10.71 -27.64 22.82
N ASN A 165 -11.02 -26.35 22.95
CA ASN A 165 -11.93 -25.84 23.98
C ASN A 165 -13.29 -26.50 23.92
N TYR A 166 -13.87 -26.64 22.73
CA TYR A 166 -15.13 -27.36 22.54
C TYR A 166 -15.05 -28.79 23.10
N LEU A 167 -14.00 -29.55 22.77
CA LEU A 167 -13.82 -30.93 23.23
C LEU A 167 -13.63 -31.02 24.75
N PHE A 168 -12.85 -30.13 25.35
CA PHE A 168 -12.64 -30.13 26.80
C PHE A 168 -13.90 -29.68 27.56
N ARG A 169 -14.63 -28.68 27.05
CA ARG A 169 -15.93 -28.26 27.58
C ARG A 169 -16.95 -29.40 27.53
N GLU A 170 -17.06 -30.08 26.40
CA GLU A 170 -17.98 -31.21 26.23
C GLU A 170 -17.66 -32.35 27.21
N LYS A 171 -16.37 -32.66 27.40
CA LYS A 171 -15.93 -33.65 28.41
C LYS A 171 -16.25 -33.21 29.83
N ALA A 172 -16.05 -31.94 30.18
CA ALA A 172 -16.39 -31.43 31.51
C ALA A 172 -17.90 -31.52 31.80
N ILE A 173 -18.74 -31.26 30.79
CA ILE A 173 -20.21 -31.35 30.90
C ILE A 173 -20.68 -32.80 30.99
N LYS A 174 -20.18 -33.70 30.11
CA LYS A 174 -20.60 -35.11 30.06
C LYS A 174 -19.92 -35.99 31.12
N GLY A 175 -18.80 -35.53 31.68
CA GLY A 175 -17.96 -36.24 32.63
C GLY A 175 -18.05 -35.72 34.06
N SER A 176 -19.17 -35.11 34.45
CA SER A 176 -19.54 -35.03 35.87
C SER A 176 -20.22 -36.35 36.28
N PRO A 177 -19.52 -37.30 36.95
CA PRO A 177 -20.18 -38.30 37.78
C PRO A 177 -20.94 -37.65 38.94
#